data_AF-A0A6A4CE16-F1
#
_entry.id   AF-A0A6A4CE16-F1
#
_cell.length_a   1.000
_cell.length_b   1.000
_cell.length_c   1.000
_cell.angle_alpha   90.00
_cell.angle_beta   90.00
_cell.angle_gamma   90.00
#
_symmetry.space_group_name_H-M   'P 1'
#
loop_
_entity.id
_entity.type
_entity.pdbx_description
1 polymer ?
#
loop_
_entity_poly.entity_id
_entity_poly.type
_entity_poly.pdbx_seq_one_letter_code
_entity_poly.pdbx_strand_id
1 'polypeptide(L)'
;MPTQTFSHLLKPLQCTQQDDNKLRELAETLVVHNIEQYSSLKLTKNGAPVSKTRWKQVYKKESTKVFKDRATKSEPLEMPSLMLLGTVNTPSTVKIYVRGFFDFQQEGKYELINNATLNTIAAQWMLFPRQVECEDAKKLLWAIHKNNSRESTTKEGKSKLPMAPPTPGLCKVCSKSFGFLGTSRKFCQACNEQICSRCSVMKSAVTLALDQVTVVEKKRVFCVKCINGIVRTDALHLSESDVTSLRELAETLVNHNIESYNALQVTSDGQADARQWKELRRKDGIRVFKERSAASGPTLPCIPSLLLLGTVVGKLEDVMFVAAAATDEQMKLTSKCLQDGVVDSKVVQSVVTPSEEQPFRHVGVKWRLHDNARDYVSVDATGFALSCKGERLGYSVSHSVAFSQIPSFDKFGVERANMSVCCLFHQKTPETVQCYARGFFDFRNELLNNLSINALATQWLRISRYVECAEMKKLVWRLRNDSGLPANGPMMIEPAEQRALEISRTDKSQDKGDSTAGCAVCQRSLGFSTCKICRCSVCSGCSVKKLVCVLAPDCRTMLDKKRTFCTACVCQVAKSAALAIAKDEIHERQPQDDESDAH
;
A
#
# COMPACT_ATOMS: atom_id res chain seq x y z
N MET A 1 35.25 -0.39 -27.44
CA MET A 1 33.98 0.07 -28.06
C MET A 1 33.04 0.45 -26.93
N PRO A 2 32.47 1.66 -26.91
CA PRO A 2 31.49 2.02 -25.88
C PRO A 2 30.26 1.13 -26.05
N THR A 3 29.86 0.45 -24.98
CA THR A 3 28.62 -0.32 -24.91
C THR A 3 27.46 0.65 -25.14
N GLN A 4 26.88 0.65 -26.35
CA GLN A 4 25.62 1.34 -26.60
C GLN A 4 24.55 0.67 -25.75
N THR A 5 24.13 1.35 -24.68
CA THR A 5 22.99 0.94 -23.89
C THR A 5 21.75 1.15 -24.74
N PHE A 6 21.15 0.06 -25.20
CA PHE A 6 19.91 0.07 -25.97
C PHE A 6 18.73 0.39 -25.04
N SER A 7 18.53 1.66 -24.70
CA SER A 7 17.28 2.10 -24.08
C SER A 7 16.25 2.40 -25.19
N HIS A 8 14.99 1.98 -24.99
CA HIS A 8 13.85 2.31 -25.86
C HIS A 8 13.82 1.71 -27.29
N LEU A 9 14.55 0.61 -27.56
CA LEU A 9 14.45 -0.08 -28.87
C LEU A 9 13.04 -0.60 -29.18
N LEU A 10 12.29 -0.96 -28.14
CA LEU A 10 10.94 -1.49 -28.25
C LEU A 10 9.97 -0.46 -27.67
N LYS A 11 8.96 -0.08 -28.46
CA LYS A 11 7.79 0.61 -27.91
C LYS A 11 7.09 -0.33 -26.93
N PRO A 12 6.47 0.19 -25.84
CA PRO A 12 5.64 -0.62 -24.97
C PRO A 12 4.65 -1.42 -25.81
N LEU A 13 4.60 -2.74 -25.56
CA LEU A 13 3.70 -3.63 -26.29
C LEU A 13 2.26 -3.15 -26.04
N GLN A 14 1.52 -2.88 -27.11
CA GLN A 14 0.09 -2.59 -27.02
C GLN A 14 -0.63 -3.94 -26.89
N CYS A 15 -0.73 -4.44 -25.67
CA CYS A 15 -1.45 -5.67 -25.39
C CYS A 15 -2.95 -5.46 -25.60
N THR A 16 -3.62 -6.43 -26.23
CA THR A 16 -5.07 -6.45 -26.21
C THR A 16 -5.55 -6.84 -24.80
N GLN A 17 -6.80 -6.53 -24.49
CA GLN A 17 -7.42 -6.96 -23.23
C GLN A 17 -7.36 -8.49 -23.03
N GLN A 18 -7.32 -9.26 -24.12
CA GLN A 18 -7.20 -10.72 -24.09
C GLN A 18 -5.77 -11.15 -23.74
N ASP A 19 -4.75 -10.50 -24.30
CA ASP A 19 -3.35 -10.77 -23.97
C ASP A 19 -3.05 -10.44 -22.51
N ASP A 20 -3.60 -9.32 -22.02
CA ASP A 20 -3.48 -8.94 -20.61
C ASP A 20 -4.09 -9.98 -19.66
N ASN A 21 -5.23 -10.59 -20.03
CA ASN A 21 -5.84 -11.64 -19.21
C ASN A 21 -4.96 -12.90 -19.18
N LYS A 22 -4.47 -13.33 -20.35
CA LYS A 22 -3.60 -14.52 -20.47
C LYS A 22 -2.28 -14.36 -19.71
N LEU A 23 -1.66 -13.17 -19.78
CA LEU A 23 -0.42 -12.88 -19.07
C LEU A 23 -0.62 -12.90 -17.54
N ARG A 24 -1.77 -12.39 -17.06
CA ARG A 24 -2.11 -12.41 -15.62
C ARG A 24 -2.34 -13.83 -15.13
N GLU A 25 -3.15 -14.60 -15.84
CA GLU A 25 -3.43 -16.01 -15.51
C GLU A 25 -2.13 -16.82 -15.45
N LEU A 26 -1.28 -16.70 -16.48
CA LEU A 26 0.03 -17.36 -16.51
C LEU A 26 0.90 -16.97 -15.29
N ALA A 27 0.96 -15.68 -14.95
CA ALA A 27 1.73 -15.23 -13.79
C ALA A 27 1.22 -15.81 -12.47
N GLU A 28 -0.10 -15.85 -12.27
CA GLU A 28 -0.71 -16.38 -11.06
C GLU A 28 -0.52 -17.90 -10.92
N THR A 29 -0.71 -18.65 -12.02
CA THR A 29 -0.42 -20.10 -12.06
C THR A 29 1.04 -20.39 -11.72
N LEU A 30 1.98 -19.61 -12.26
CA LEU A 30 3.40 -19.77 -11.98
C LEU A 30 3.73 -19.52 -10.49
N VAL A 31 3.06 -18.58 -9.83
CA VAL A 31 3.26 -18.32 -8.39
C VAL A 31 2.73 -19.47 -7.54
N VAL A 32 1.48 -19.90 -7.76
CA VAL A 32 0.87 -21.00 -6.98
C VAL A 32 1.69 -22.28 -7.10
N HIS A 33 2.06 -22.64 -8.33
CA HIS A 33 2.89 -23.82 -8.58
C HIS A 33 4.25 -23.74 -7.87
N ASN A 34 4.86 -22.56 -7.83
CA ASN A 34 6.14 -22.34 -7.17
C ASN A 34 6.03 -22.49 -5.63
N ILE A 35 4.93 -22.01 -5.03
CA ILE A 35 4.64 -22.20 -3.61
C ILE A 35 4.44 -23.68 -3.27
N GLU A 36 3.64 -24.41 -4.05
CA GLU A 36 3.41 -25.85 -3.85
C GLU A 36 4.71 -26.66 -3.97
N GLN A 37 5.57 -26.32 -4.94
CA GLN A 37 6.89 -26.94 -5.09
C GLN A 37 7.82 -26.65 -3.91
N TYR A 38 7.75 -25.45 -3.34
CA TYR A 38 8.51 -25.12 -2.12
C TYR A 38 7.98 -25.89 -0.91
N SER A 39 6.67 -25.92 -0.70
CA SER A 39 6.03 -26.58 0.45
C SER A 39 6.25 -28.09 0.48
N SER A 40 6.33 -28.73 -0.70
CA SER A 40 6.62 -30.15 -0.84
C SER A 40 8.11 -30.50 -0.74
N LEU A 41 9.01 -29.50 -0.70
CA LEU A 41 10.45 -29.70 -0.74
C LEU A 41 11.00 -30.21 0.60
N LYS A 42 11.45 -31.47 0.62
CA LYS A 42 12.15 -32.04 1.77
C LYS A 42 13.62 -31.61 1.79
N LEU A 43 14.02 -30.90 2.86
CA LEU A 43 15.38 -30.40 3.06
C LEU A 43 16.11 -31.17 4.17
N THR A 44 17.41 -31.36 3.98
CA THR A 44 18.35 -31.83 5.01
C THR A 44 18.60 -30.74 6.06
N LYS A 45 19.18 -31.11 7.22
CA LYS A 45 19.60 -30.15 8.27
C LYS A 45 20.49 -29.00 7.76
N ASN A 46 21.20 -29.23 6.66
CA ASN A 46 22.08 -28.24 6.06
C ASN A 46 21.36 -27.36 5.02
N GLY A 47 20.03 -27.45 4.87
CA GLY A 47 19.26 -26.67 3.91
C GLY A 47 19.54 -27.06 2.44
N ALA A 48 19.78 -28.34 2.17
CA ALA A 48 19.90 -28.88 0.81
C ALA A 48 18.81 -29.93 0.56
N PRO A 49 18.31 -30.10 -0.67
CA PRO A 49 17.31 -31.12 -0.99
C PRO A 49 17.75 -32.52 -0.55
N VAL A 50 16.82 -33.31 -0.02
CA VAL A 50 17.08 -34.69 0.41
C VAL A 50 17.49 -35.58 -0.77
N SER A 51 16.86 -35.39 -1.94
CA SER A 51 17.18 -36.14 -3.15
C SER A 51 18.46 -35.63 -3.83
N LYS A 52 19.61 -36.16 -3.43
CA LYS A 52 20.92 -35.86 -4.02
C LYS A 52 21.10 -36.41 -5.45
N THR A 53 20.30 -37.41 -5.81
CA THR A 53 20.31 -38.03 -7.15
C THR A 53 19.65 -37.12 -8.18
N ARG A 54 18.53 -36.48 -7.81
CA ARG A 54 17.80 -35.52 -8.64
C ARG A 54 18.45 -34.13 -8.63
N TRP A 55 18.91 -33.65 -7.48
CA TRP A 55 19.41 -32.28 -7.36
C TRP A 55 20.94 -32.21 -7.22
N LYS A 56 21.61 -31.67 -8.25
CA LYS A 56 23.04 -31.38 -8.19
C LYS A 56 23.29 -29.95 -7.76
N GLN A 57 23.96 -29.74 -6.64
CA GLN A 57 24.45 -28.40 -6.30
C GLN A 57 25.49 -27.95 -7.34
N VAL A 58 25.26 -26.80 -7.97
CA VAL A 58 26.14 -26.21 -8.97
C VAL A 58 26.87 -24.97 -8.45
N TYR A 59 26.24 -24.22 -7.54
CA TYR A 59 26.86 -23.08 -6.87
C TYR A 59 26.51 -23.04 -5.38
N LYS A 60 27.44 -22.51 -4.58
CA LYS A 60 27.25 -22.21 -3.16
C LYS A 60 28.04 -20.95 -2.82
N LYS A 61 27.38 -19.98 -2.21
CA LYS A 61 28.01 -18.80 -1.60
C LYS A 61 27.25 -18.46 -0.33
N GLU A 62 27.97 -18.40 0.78
CA GLU A 62 27.38 -18.15 2.10
C GLU A 62 26.23 -19.15 2.39
N SER A 63 25.05 -18.64 2.67
CA SER A 63 23.80 -19.38 2.90
C SER A 63 23.01 -19.69 1.63
N THR A 64 23.45 -19.21 0.46
CA THR A 64 22.76 -19.36 -0.82
C THR A 64 23.36 -20.48 -1.66
N LYS A 65 22.50 -21.33 -2.23
CA LYS A 65 22.86 -22.49 -3.03
C LYS A 65 21.97 -22.55 -4.27
N VAL A 66 22.56 -22.92 -5.40
CA VAL A 66 21.82 -23.22 -6.62
C VAL A 66 22.01 -24.68 -6.98
N PHE A 67 20.90 -25.33 -7.31
CA PHE A 67 20.80 -26.72 -7.67
C PHE A 67 20.30 -26.82 -9.11
N LYS A 68 20.88 -27.76 -9.84
CA LYS A 68 20.45 -28.16 -11.17
C LYS A 68 19.69 -29.47 -11.07
N ASP A 69 18.53 -29.53 -11.70
CA ASP A 69 17.72 -30.73 -11.79
C ASP A 69 18.36 -31.74 -12.76
N ARG A 70 18.21 -33.02 -12.46
CA ARG A 70 18.76 -34.14 -13.23
C ARG A 70 17.68 -35.16 -13.45
N ALA A 71 17.58 -35.63 -14.70
CA ALA A 71 16.73 -36.75 -15.04
C ALA A 71 17.15 -37.97 -14.22
N THR A 72 16.16 -38.67 -13.68
CA THR A 72 16.37 -39.95 -13.01
C THR A 72 15.66 -41.05 -13.81
N LYS A 73 15.99 -42.31 -13.56
CA LYS A 73 15.36 -43.44 -14.27
C LYS A 73 13.84 -43.51 -14.08
N SER A 74 13.32 -42.98 -12.97
CA SER A 74 11.90 -42.95 -12.63
C SER A 74 11.21 -41.64 -13.02
N GLU A 75 11.96 -40.56 -13.23
CA GLU A 75 11.44 -39.23 -13.53
C GLU A 75 12.33 -38.55 -14.59
N PRO A 76 11.98 -38.66 -15.88
CA PRO A 76 12.68 -37.93 -16.94
C PRO A 76 12.42 -36.42 -16.83
N LEU A 77 13.36 -35.60 -17.31
CA LEU A 77 13.20 -34.14 -17.34
C LEU A 77 12.41 -33.74 -18.57
N GLU A 78 11.26 -33.11 -18.38
CA GLU A 78 10.54 -32.44 -19.48
C GLU A 78 11.25 -31.16 -19.93
N MET A 79 11.87 -30.42 -19.01
CA MET A 79 12.58 -29.19 -19.32
C MET A 79 13.78 -28.98 -18.38
N PRO A 80 14.94 -28.51 -18.87
CA PRO A 80 16.07 -28.15 -18.02
C PRO A 80 15.68 -27.11 -16.99
N SER A 81 16.14 -27.28 -15.74
CA SER A 81 15.65 -26.44 -14.66
C SER A 81 16.68 -26.22 -13.54
N LEU A 82 16.55 -25.06 -12.89
CA LEU A 82 17.38 -24.62 -11.76
C LEU A 82 16.53 -24.28 -10.55
N MET A 83 17.08 -24.48 -9.36
CA MET A 83 16.48 -24.15 -8.09
C MET A 83 17.48 -23.41 -7.21
N LEU A 84 17.10 -22.26 -6.66
CA LEU A 84 17.89 -21.54 -5.66
C LEU A 84 17.24 -21.70 -4.29
N LEU A 85 18.06 -21.95 -3.28
CA LEU A 85 17.71 -21.88 -1.87
C LEU A 85 18.70 -20.94 -1.19
N GLY A 86 18.21 -19.91 -0.51
CA GLY A 86 19.05 -18.97 0.20
C GLY A 86 18.44 -18.48 1.50
N THR A 87 19.27 -17.95 2.38
CA THR A 87 18.83 -17.31 3.62
C THR A 87 19.57 -15.99 3.78
N VAL A 88 18.86 -14.87 3.81
CA VAL A 88 19.48 -13.57 4.10
C VAL A 88 19.32 -13.28 5.58
N ASN A 89 20.44 -13.12 6.27
CA ASN A 89 20.47 -12.81 7.69
C ASN A 89 20.16 -11.32 7.89
N THR A 90 18.87 -11.00 7.89
CA THR A 90 18.31 -9.73 8.40
C THR A 90 17.89 -9.94 9.88
N PRO A 91 17.49 -8.88 10.62
CA PRO A 91 16.89 -9.05 11.96
C PRO A 91 15.72 -10.04 11.99
N SER A 92 15.01 -10.16 10.86
CA SER A 92 13.93 -11.14 10.61
C SER A 92 14.34 -12.03 9.44
N THR A 93 15.28 -12.95 9.67
CA THR A 93 15.86 -13.90 8.70
C THR A 93 14.92 -14.24 7.52
N VAL A 94 15.28 -13.86 6.29
CA VAL A 94 14.47 -14.09 5.08
C VAL A 94 14.96 -15.33 4.34
N LYS A 95 14.07 -16.27 4.04
CA LYS A 95 14.36 -17.43 3.17
C LYS A 95 13.98 -17.11 1.73
N ILE A 96 14.85 -17.45 0.80
CA ILE A 96 14.68 -17.23 -0.65
C ILE A 96 14.55 -18.60 -1.32
N TYR A 97 13.49 -18.76 -2.10
CA TYR A 97 13.30 -19.88 -3.03
C TYR A 97 13.09 -19.33 -4.43
N VAL A 98 13.81 -19.87 -5.42
CA VAL A 98 13.62 -19.53 -6.84
C VAL A 98 13.59 -20.81 -7.64
N ARG A 99 12.66 -20.89 -8.59
CA ARG A 99 12.55 -21.97 -9.56
C ARG A 99 12.52 -21.40 -10.98
N GLY A 100 13.15 -22.10 -11.90
CA GLY A 100 13.27 -21.65 -13.29
C GLY A 100 13.43 -22.85 -14.20
N PHE A 101 12.72 -22.78 -15.32
CA PHE A 101 12.69 -23.79 -16.37
C PHE A 101 13.10 -23.13 -17.68
N PHE A 102 13.89 -23.83 -18.49
CA PHE A 102 14.56 -23.23 -19.64
C PHE A 102 14.33 -24.08 -20.88
N ASP A 103 13.56 -23.54 -21.82
CA ASP A 103 13.40 -24.11 -23.14
C ASP A 103 14.56 -23.62 -24.04
N PHE A 104 15.40 -24.55 -24.49
CA PHE A 104 16.45 -24.27 -25.46
C PHE A 104 15.97 -24.80 -26.82
N GLN A 105 15.64 -23.90 -27.75
CA GLN A 105 14.89 -24.19 -28.99
C GLN A 105 15.51 -25.20 -29.99
N GLN A 106 16.56 -25.95 -29.67
CA GLN A 106 17.10 -27.00 -30.52
C GLN A 106 17.68 -28.15 -29.67
N GLU A 107 16.88 -29.19 -29.44
CA GLU A 107 17.30 -30.40 -28.73
C GLU A 107 18.34 -31.20 -29.54
N GLY A 108 19.40 -31.66 -28.87
CA GLY A 108 20.29 -32.73 -29.37
C GLY A 108 21.66 -32.32 -29.93
N LYS A 109 21.86 -31.12 -30.50
CA LYS A 109 23.18 -30.76 -31.12
C LYS A 109 24.15 -30.00 -30.22
N TYR A 110 23.69 -29.45 -29.09
CA TYR A 110 24.46 -28.49 -28.28
C TYR A 110 24.30 -28.66 -26.76
N GLU A 111 24.16 -29.90 -26.26
CA GLU A 111 24.00 -30.16 -24.82
C GLU A 111 25.09 -29.51 -23.95
N LEU A 112 26.34 -29.48 -24.43
CA LEU A 112 27.46 -28.81 -23.75
C LEU A 112 27.23 -27.29 -23.64
N ILE A 113 26.69 -26.65 -24.67
CA ILE A 113 26.39 -25.21 -24.68
C ILE A 113 25.18 -24.90 -23.80
N ASN A 114 24.14 -25.73 -23.84
CA ASN A 114 22.97 -25.59 -22.95
C ASN A 114 23.39 -25.76 -21.48
N ASN A 115 24.28 -26.72 -21.19
CA ASN A 115 24.85 -26.91 -19.86
C ASN A 115 25.71 -25.74 -19.41
N ALA A 116 26.54 -25.18 -20.29
CA ALA A 116 27.33 -23.98 -20.00
C ALA A 116 26.42 -22.77 -19.73
N THR A 117 25.38 -22.58 -20.54
CA THR A 117 24.38 -21.51 -20.40
C THR A 117 23.64 -21.61 -19.08
N LEU A 118 23.18 -22.81 -18.70
CA LEU A 118 22.56 -23.04 -17.39
C LEU A 118 23.50 -22.73 -16.22
N ASN A 119 24.79 -23.05 -16.34
CA ASN A 119 25.77 -22.70 -15.31
C ASN A 119 25.97 -21.17 -15.24
N THR A 120 25.97 -20.47 -16.37
CA THR A 120 26.01 -19.00 -16.39
C THR A 120 24.79 -18.39 -15.73
N ILE A 121 23.59 -18.90 -16.02
CA ILE A 121 22.33 -18.45 -15.37
C ILE A 121 22.38 -18.75 -13.86
N ALA A 122 22.82 -19.94 -13.47
CA ALA A 122 22.98 -20.32 -12.07
C ALA A 122 23.98 -19.41 -11.33
N ALA A 123 25.04 -18.97 -12.00
CA ALA A 123 25.98 -18.00 -11.46
C ALA A 123 25.32 -16.61 -11.28
N GLN A 124 24.50 -16.16 -12.24
CA GLN A 124 23.74 -14.91 -12.13
C GLN A 124 22.72 -14.96 -10.98
N TRP A 125 22.11 -16.12 -10.74
CA TRP A 125 21.18 -16.30 -9.63
C TRP A 125 21.80 -16.11 -8.25
N MET A 126 23.13 -16.21 -8.13
CA MET A 126 23.83 -15.86 -6.89
C MET A 126 23.70 -14.37 -6.51
N LEU A 127 23.13 -13.54 -7.38
CA LEU A 127 22.82 -12.14 -7.12
C LEU A 127 21.44 -11.93 -6.47
N PHE A 128 20.54 -12.91 -6.41
CA PHE A 128 19.22 -12.76 -5.78
C PHE A 128 19.27 -12.22 -4.33
N PRO A 129 20.19 -12.69 -3.46
CA PRO A 129 20.35 -12.12 -2.12
C PRO A 129 20.72 -10.62 -2.10
N ARG A 130 21.27 -10.07 -3.19
CA ARG A 130 21.60 -8.64 -3.30
C ARG A 130 20.38 -7.73 -3.37
N GLN A 131 19.16 -8.27 -3.47
CA GLN A 131 17.95 -7.45 -3.37
C GLN A 131 17.86 -6.71 -2.03
N VAL A 132 18.34 -7.33 -0.93
CA VAL A 132 18.46 -6.68 0.39
C VAL A 132 19.57 -5.62 0.38
N GLU A 133 20.71 -5.90 -0.27
CA GLU A 133 21.77 -4.89 -0.47
C GLU A 133 21.26 -3.69 -1.29
N CYS A 134 20.34 -3.90 -2.23
CA CYS A 134 19.69 -2.85 -2.99
C CYS A 134 18.72 -2.03 -2.13
N GLU A 135 18.00 -2.66 -1.19
CA GLU A 135 17.18 -1.96 -0.20
C GLU A 135 18.05 -1.07 0.70
N ASP A 136 19.14 -1.63 1.24
CA ASP A 136 20.11 -0.89 2.05
C ASP A 136 20.72 0.28 1.25
N ALA A 137 21.04 0.08 -0.03
CA ALA A 137 21.52 1.14 -0.92
C ALA A 137 20.48 2.26 -1.11
N LYS A 138 19.19 1.91 -1.24
CA LYS A 138 18.09 2.89 -1.31
C LYS A 138 17.94 3.67 -0.01
N LYS A 139 18.00 3.00 1.15
CA LYS A 139 17.97 3.66 2.47
C LYS A 139 19.20 4.55 2.71
N LEU A 140 20.38 4.15 2.22
CA LEU A 140 21.61 4.96 2.26
C LEU A 140 21.49 6.24 1.43
N LEU A 141 20.92 6.15 0.22
CA LEU A 141 20.65 7.32 -0.62
C LEU A 141 19.68 8.27 0.07
N TRP A 142 18.60 7.72 0.63
CA TRP A 142 17.64 8.50 1.41
C TRP A 142 18.31 9.23 2.58
N ALA A 143 19.19 8.57 3.33
CA ALA A 143 19.92 9.18 4.45
C ALA A 143 20.86 10.32 3.99
N ILE A 144 21.54 10.16 2.85
CA ILE A 144 22.36 11.22 2.24
C ILE A 144 21.47 12.42 1.86
N HIS A 145 20.33 12.17 1.20
CA HIS A 145 19.43 13.22 0.77
C HIS A 145 18.79 13.99 1.93
N LYS A 146 18.40 13.29 3.00
CA LYS A 146 17.79 13.88 4.21
C LYS A 146 18.66 14.96 4.85
N ASN A 147 19.97 14.71 4.99
CA ASN A 147 20.85 15.69 5.62
C ASN A 147 21.28 16.83 4.68
N ASN A 148 21.39 16.57 3.38
CA ASN A 148 21.56 17.65 2.39
C ASN A 148 20.37 18.63 2.36
N SER A 149 19.17 18.21 2.78
CA SER A 149 18.01 19.11 2.92
C SER A 149 18.00 19.90 4.24
N ARG A 150 18.65 19.40 5.31
CA ARG A 150 18.83 20.15 6.58
C ARG A 150 19.85 21.29 6.46
N GLU A 151 20.88 21.12 5.63
CA GLU A 151 21.88 22.16 5.37
C GLU A 151 21.37 23.27 4.44
N SER A 152 20.35 23.02 3.61
CA SER A 152 19.74 24.07 2.77
C SER A 152 18.82 25.01 3.55
N THR A 153 18.15 24.52 4.59
CA THR A 153 17.27 25.34 5.45
C THR A 153 18.02 26.22 6.46
N THR A 154 19.34 26.07 6.61
CA THR A 154 20.18 26.84 7.55
C THR A 154 21.05 27.91 6.88
N LYS A 155 20.85 28.18 5.58
CA LYS A 155 21.66 29.13 4.80
C LYS A 155 20.94 30.42 4.38
N GLU A 156 19.85 30.79 5.03
CA GLU A 156 19.36 32.17 4.98
C GLU A 156 19.69 32.86 6.31
N GLY A 157 20.64 33.80 6.25
CA GLY A 157 20.96 34.69 7.36
C GLY A 157 22.12 34.22 8.25
N LYS A 158 23.37 34.34 7.77
CA LYS A 158 24.50 34.82 8.60
C LYS A 158 25.70 35.18 7.72
N SER A 159 26.12 36.43 7.85
CA SER A 159 27.30 37.04 7.27
C SER A 159 28.58 36.30 7.67
N LYS A 160 29.55 36.26 6.73
CA LYS A 160 30.88 35.69 6.91
C LYS A 160 31.66 36.48 7.97
N LEU A 161 32.11 35.82 9.02
CA LEU A 161 33.21 36.27 9.90
C LEU A 161 34.39 35.26 9.78
N PRO A 162 35.65 35.69 10.00
CA PRO A 162 36.83 34.90 9.68
C PRO A 162 37.01 33.69 10.62
N MET A 163 37.54 32.60 10.05
CA MET A 163 37.73 31.31 10.68
C MET A 163 38.79 31.34 11.80
N ALA A 164 38.43 30.82 12.97
CA ALA A 164 39.36 30.36 14.00
C ALA A 164 40.00 29.00 13.58
N PRO A 165 41.22 28.67 14.05
CA PRO A 165 41.89 27.42 13.68
C PRO A 165 41.17 26.19 14.25
N PRO A 166 41.14 25.05 13.52
CA PRO A 166 40.34 23.88 13.89
C PRO A 166 40.92 23.14 15.10
N THR A 167 40.13 23.03 16.15
CA THR A 167 40.35 22.18 17.33
C THR A 167 40.63 20.72 16.90
N PRO A 168 41.44 19.92 17.63
CA PRO A 168 41.72 18.54 17.24
C PRO A 168 40.44 17.70 17.32
N GLY A 169 39.88 17.36 16.16
CA GLY A 169 38.63 16.60 16.08
C GLY A 169 38.72 15.26 16.81
N LEU A 170 37.68 14.90 17.55
CA LEU A 170 37.48 13.55 18.06
C LEU A 170 36.60 12.78 17.07
N CYS A 171 36.78 11.46 16.98
CA CYS A 171 35.88 10.61 16.21
C CYS A 171 34.46 10.65 16.80
N LYS A 172 33.44 11.01 16.01
CA LYS A 172 32.04 11.08 16.49
C LYS A 172 31.49 9.75 17.06
N VAL A 173 32.04 8.62 16.62
CA VAL A 173 31.54 7.30 17.03
C VAL A 173 32.18 6.84 18.33
N CYS A 174 33.50 6.92 18.46
CA CYS A 174 34.25 6.35 19.57
C CYS A 174 34.92 7.40 20.48
N SER A 175 34.76 8.69 20.17
CA SER A 175 35.30 9.84 20.90
C SER A 175 36.82 9.88 21.06
N LYS A 176 37.57 9.02 20.34
CA LYS A 176 39.03 9.00 20.36
C LYS A 176 39.61 10.09 19.44
N SER A 177 40.72 10.69 19.84
CA SER A 177 41.45 11.67 19.03
C SER A 177 42.06 11.03 17.79
N PHE A 178 42.12 11.79 16.70
CA PHE A 178 42.89 11.42 15.52
C PHE A 178 44.37 11.66 15.84
N GLY A 179 45.06 10.64 16.37
CA GLY A 179 46.43 10.75 16.88
C GLY A 179 47.43 11.42 15.93
N PHE A 180 48.53 11.94 16.50
CA PHE A 180 49.56 12.76 15.83
C PHE A 180 50.26 12.06 14.65
N LEU A 181 50.20 10.72 14.57
CA LEU A 181 50.80 9.89 13.51
C LEU A 181 49.80 9.46 12.41
N GLY A 182 48.72 10.21 12.20
CA GLY A 182 47.99 10.18 10.93
C GLY A 182 47.02 9.00 10.73
N THR A 183 46.02 8.84 11.60
CA THR A 183 44.81 8.12 11.15
C THR A 183 44.02 9.01 10.19
N SER A 184 43.80 8.54 8.95
CA SER A 184 43.07 9.31 7.93
C SER A 184 41.70 9.74 8.47
N ARG A 185 41.45 11.05 8.55
CA ARG A 185 40.14 11.60 8.91
C ARG A 185 39.18 11.37 7.75
N LYS A 186 38.06 10.70 8.00
CA LYS A 186 37.00 10.51 7.01
C LYS A 186 35.74 11.23 7.47
N PHE A 187 34.90 11.62 6.53
CA PHE A 187 33.60 12.20 6.79
C PHE A 187 32.51 11.21 6.44
N CYS A 188 31.59 10.99 7.38
CA CYS A 188 30.40 10.20 7.11
C CYS A 188 29.50 10.94 6.11
N GLN A 189 29.20 10.33 4.96
CA GLN A 189 28.33 10.92 3.94
C GLN A 189 26.85 11.00 4.36
N ALA A 190 26.46 10.26 5.41
CA ALA A 190 25.14 10.40 6.00
C ALA A 190 25.09 11.58 6.99
N CYS A 191 25.87 11.57 8.07
CA CYS A 191 25.78 12.58 9.14
C CYS A 191 26.75 13.77 9.04
N ASN A 192 27.62 13.81 8.03
CA ASN A 192 28.66 14.82 7.81
C ASN A 192 29.70 14.97 8.95
N GLU A 193 29.75 13.99 9.86
CA GLU A 193 30.64 14.01 11.03
C GLU A 193 31.99 13.34 10.76
N GLN A 194 33.03 13.81 11.45
CA GLN A 194 34.38 13.23 11.40
C GLN A 194 34.43 11.88 12.11
N ILE A 195 34.99 10.88 11.43
CA ILE A 195 35.11 9.52 11.94
C ILE A 195 36.48 8.92 11.62
N CYS A 196 36.94 8.03 12.49
CA CYS A 196 38.19 7.30 12.26
C CYS A 196 37.96 6.13 11.29
N SER A 197 39.04 5.62 10.71
CA SER A 197 38.99 4.48 9.78
C SER A 197 38.28 3.26 10.38
N ARG A 198 38.48 2.96 11.66
CA ARG A 198 37.83 1.84 12.37
C ARG A 198 36.33 2.03 12.59
N CYS A 199 35.86 3.27 12.63
CA CYS A 199 34.44 3.59 12.76
C CYS A 199 33.79 3.88 11.40
N SER A 200 34.54 3.73 10.30
CA SER A 200 34.09 3.97 8.94
C SER A 200 33.75 2.67 8.22
N VAL A 201 32.66 2.68 7.48
CA VAL A 201 32.20 1.60 6.61
C VAL A 201 32.07 2.17 5.21
N MET A 202 32.65 1.48 4.22
CA MET A 202 32.50 1.86 2.83
C MET A 202 31.32 1.09 2.22
N LYS A 203 30.38 1.79 1.61
CA LYS A 203 29.24 1.20 0.92
C LYS A 203 29.07 1.84 -0.45
N SER A 204 28.57 1.06 -1.41
CA SER A 204 28.18 1.58 -2.72
C SER A 204 26.87 2.34 -2.59
N ALA A 205 26.87 3.61 -3.01
CA ALA A 205 25.66 4.41 -3.19
C ALA A 205 25.39 4.53 -4.69
N VAL A 206 24.16 4.24 -5.09
CA VAL A 206 23.76 4.16 -6.49
C VAL A 206 22.89 5.36 -6.83
N THR A 207 23.41 6.33 -7.58
CA THR A 207 22.65 7.55 -7.95
C THR A 207 22.33 7.53 -9.44
N LEU A 208 21.16 8.02 -9.83
CA LEU A 208 20.91 8.36 -11.23
C LEU A 208 21.75 9.58 -11.61
N ALA A 209 22.39 9.53 -12.78
CA ALA A 209 23.04 10.68 -13.38
C ALA A 209 21.99 11.73 -13.81
N LEU A 210 22.46 12.91 -14.21
CA LEU A 210 21.60 14.02 -14.61
C LEU A 210 20.72 13.70 -15.83
N ASP A 211 21.12 12.72 -16.64
CA ASP A 211 20.36 12.21 -17.78
C ASP A 211 19.16 11.32 -17.37
N GLN A 212 19.01 11.02 -16.08
CA GLN A 212 17.98 10.15 -15.50
C GLN A 212 17.95 8.71 -16.03
N VAL A 213 18.96 8.30 -16.80
CA VAL A 213 19.03 6.97 -17.43
C VAL A 213 20.29 6.23 -16.98
N THR A 214 21.38 6.95 -16.77
CA THR A 214 22.64 6.35 -16.37
C THR A 214 22.67 6.13 -14.87
N VAL A 215 22.86 4.89 -14.45
CA VAL A 215 23.05 4.53 -13.05
C VAL A 215 24.53 4.64 -12.69
N VAL A 216 24.85 5.53 -11.76
CA VAL A 216 26.21 5.79 -11.28
C VAL A 216 26.39 5.18 -9.89
N GLU A 217 27.17 4.12 -9.82
CA GLU A 217 27.60 3.52 -8.55
C GLU A 217 28.87 4.22 -8.06
N LYS A 218 28.82 4.81 -6.85
CA LYS A 218 30.00 5.40 -6.20
C LYS A 218 30.18 4.85 -4.79
N LYS A 219 31.41 4.46 -4.46
CA LYS A 219 31.78 4.08 -3.09
C LYS A 219 31.78 5.33 -2.21
N ARG A 220 31.01 5.27 -1.13
CA ARG A 220 30.85 6.34 -0.14
C ARG A 220 31.20 5.83 1.24
N VAL A 221 31.70 6.74 2.09
CA VAL A 221 32.08 6.44 3.46
C VAL A 221 30.94 6.80 4.40
N PHE A 222 30.58 5.88 5.28
CA PHE A 222 29.56 6.06 6.31
C PHE A 222 30.13 5.68 7.68
N CYS A 223 29.56 6.19 8.77
CA CYS A 223 29.93 5.73 10.10
C CYS A 223 29.16 4.45 10.46
N VAL A 224 29.76 3.59 11.28
CA VAL A 224 29.11 2.35 11.74
C VAL A 224 27.75 2.60 12.42
N LYS A 225 27.59 3.73 13.12
CA LYS A 225 26.30 4.11 13.73
C LYS A 225 25.23 4.43 12.68
N CYS A 226 25.57 5.13 11.60
CA CYS A 226 24.63 5.41 10.50
C CYS A 226 24.27 4.14 9.73
N ILE A 227 25.24 3.25 9.47
CA ILE A 227 24.95 1.96 8.83
C ILE A 227 24.02 1.12 9.70
N ASN A 228 24.32 0.97 10.99
CA ASN A 228 23.47 0.19 11.90
C ASN A 228 22.10 0.84 12.09
N GLY A 229 22.02 2.17 12.10
CA GLY A 229 20.76 2.90 12.11
C GLY A 229 19.92 2.62 10.87
N ILE A 230 20.54 2.58 9.67
CA ILE A 230 19.86 2.29 8.39
C ILE A 230 19.36 0.84 8.31
N VAL A 231 20.19 -0.13 8.70
CA VAL A 231 19.83 -1.56 8.73
C VAL A 231 18.73 -1.84 9.76
N ARG A 232 18.60 -0.98 10.79
CA ARG A 232 17.55 -1.03 11.82
C ARG A 232 16.48 0.06 11.65
N THR A 233 16.43 0.76 10.52
CA THR A 233 15.41 1.80 10.34
C THR A 233 14.08 1.13 10.10
N ASP A 234 13.34 0.95 11.19
CA ASP A 234 11.89 0.77 11.16
C ASP A 234 11.22 2.08 10.73
N ALA A 235 9.94 1.97 10.41
CA ALA A 235 9.07 3.11 10.22
C ALA A 235 9.13 4.06 11.44
N LEU A 236 8.78 5.33 11.22
CA LEU A 236 8.79 6.44 12.20
C LEU A 236 8.86 6.00 13.67
N HIS A 237 9.98 6.26 14.35
CA HIS A 237 10.13 5.93 15.76
C HIS A 237 9.40 6.97 16.63
N LEU A 238 8.35 6.56 17.31
CA LEU A 238 7.62 7.39 18.27
C LEU A 238 8.00 6.98 19.70
N SER A 239 8.27 7.97 20.56
CA SER A 239 8.36 7.72 22.00
C SER A 239 6.97 7.44 22.58
N GLU A 240 6.89 6.86 23.79
CA GLU A 240 5.62 6.70 24.50
C GLU A 240 4.91 8.04 24.72
N SER A 241 5.67 9.10 24.99
CA SER A 241 5.13 10.46 25.09
C SER A 241 4.52 10.93 23.77
N ASP A 242 5.20 10.69 22.63
CA ASP A 242 4.66 11.06 21.31
C ASP A 242 3.36 10.30 21.03
N VAL A 243 3.32 9.01 21.36
CA VAL A 243 2.12 8.16 21.22
C VAL A 243 0.94 8.72 22.01
N THR A 244 1.16 9.11 23.28
CA THR A 244 0.14 9.71 24.13
C THR A 244 -0.33 11.06 23.56
N SER A 245 0.60 11.95 23.19
CA SER A 245 0.26 13.26 22.63
C SER A 245 -0.52 13.15 21.32
N LEU A 246 -0.21 12.19 20.45
CA LEU A 246 -0.96 11.97 19.22
C LEU A 246 -2.40 11.49 19.49
N ARG A 247 -2.62 10.66 20.52
CA ARG A 247 -3.96 10.22 20.93
C ARG A 247 -4.77 11.37 21.49
N GLU A 248 -4.19 12.15 22.41
CA GLU A 248 -4.83 13.32 23.02
C GLU A 248 -5.16 14.40 21.99
N LEU A 249 -4.25 14.64 21.03
CA LEU A 249 -4.49 15.56 19.92
C LEU A 249 -5.69 15.10 19.07
N ALA A 250 -5.73 13.82 18.69
CA ALA A 250 -6.85 13.29 17.92
C ALA A 250 -8.19 13.45 18.66
N GLU A 251 -8.23 13.12 19.96
CA GLU A 251 -9.42 13.27 20.79
C GLU A 251 -9.87 14.73 20.94
N THR A 252 -8.93 15.64 21.19
CA THR A 252 -9.18 17.09 21.27
C THR A 252 -9.79 17.60 19.97
N LEU A 253 -9.25 17.18 18.83
CA LEU A 253 -9.75 17.57 17.51
C LEU A 253 -11.16 17.03 17.25
N VAL A 254 -11.46 15.79 17.66
CA VAL A 254 -12.80 15.21 17.55
C VAL A 254 -13.79 16.03 18.37
N ASN A 255 -13.50 16.26 19.65
CA ASN A 255 -14.40 16.99 20.56
C ASN A 255 -14.67 18.42 20.07
N HIS A 256 -13.63 19.14 19.68
CA HIS A 256 -13.77 20.49 19.12
C HIS A 256 -14.63 20.54 17.85
N ASN A 257 -14.52 19.53 16.98
CA ASN A 257 -15.35 19.46 15.77
C ASN A 257 -16.79 19.05 16.06
N ILE A 258 -17.04 18.23 17.07
CA ILE A 258 -18.40 17.91 17.54
C ILE A 258 -19.08 19.16 18.09
N GLU A 259 -18.37 19.97 18.89
CA GLU A 259 -18.87 21.26 19.38
C GLU A 259 -19.18 22.21 18.21
N SER A 260 -18.27 22.33 17.26
CA SER A 260 -18.46 23.15 16.05
C SER A 260 -19.64 22.69 15.20
N TYR A 261 -19.84 21.37 15.07
CA TYR A 261 -20.99 20.78 14.40
C TYR A 261 -22.31 21.11 15.12
N ASN A 262 -22.33 21.02 16.45
CA ASN A 262 -23.52 21.33 17.25
C ASN A 262 -23.89 22.82 17.24
N ALA A 263 -22.89 23.70 17.15
CA ALA A 263 -23.10 25.14 17.08
C ALA A 263 -23.48 25.64 15.67
N LEU A 264 -23.29 24.82 14.63
CA LEU A 264 -23.54 25.24 13.26
C LEU A 264 -25.03 25.47 13.01
N GLN A 265 -25.38 26.70 12.66
CA GLN A 265 -26.71 27.04 12.20
C GLN A 265 -26.85 26.71 10.72
N VAL A 266 -27.80 25.84 10.40
CA VAL A 266 -28.12 25.41 9.05
C VAL A 266 -29.61 25.59 8.83
N THR A 267 -30.01 26.14 7.68
CA THR A 267 -31.41 26.24 7.28
C THR A 267 -32.04 24.86 7.10
N SER A 268 -33.38 24.79 7.07
CA SER A 268 -34.12 23.53 6.86
C SER A 268 -33.80 22.85 5.52
N ASP A 269 -33.46 23.62 4.49
CA ASP A 269 -33.00 23.14 3.18
C ASP A 269 -31.49 22.82 3.14
N GLY A 270 -30.81 22.91 4.29
CA GLY A 270 -29.42 22.49 4.48
C GLY A 270 -28.37 23.50 4.00
N GLN A 271 -28.70 24.79 3.93
CA GLN A 271 -27.75 25.85 3.61
C GLN A 271 -27.10 26.40 4.88
N ALA A 272 -25.78 26.62 4.81
CA ALA A 272 -25.06 27.38 5.81
C ALA A 272 -25.31 28.90 5.62
N ASP A 273 -25.04 29.70 6.64
CA ASP A 273 -25.19 31.16 6.57
C ASP A 273 -24.43 31.74 5.36
N ALA A 274 -25.15 32.28 4.38
CA ALA A 274 -24.59 32.84 3.15
C ALA A 274 -23.66 34.05 3.38
N ARG A 275 -23.76 34.71 4.54
CA ARG A 275 -22.87 35.80 4.96
C ARG A 275 -21.47 35.30 5.29
N GLN A 276 -21.37 34.08 5.82
CA GLN A 276 -20.09 33.45 6.17
C GLN A 276 -19.64 32.44 5.10
N TRP A 277 -20.55 31.79 4.40
CA TRP A 277 -20.26 30.66 3.52
C TRP A 277 -20.64 30.95 2.08
N LYS A 278 -19.73 30.63 1.15
CA LYS A 278 -19.97 30.68 -0.29
C LYS A 278 -19.93 29.26 -0.85
N GLU A 279 -21.03 28.79 -1.45
CA GLU A 279 -21.06 27.49 -2.13
C GLU A 279 -20.06 27.48 -3.30
N LEU A 280 -19.21 26.46 -3.35
CA LEU A 280 -18.25 26.23 -4.43
C LEU A 280 -18.68 25.11 -5.36
N ARG A 281 -19.24 24.04 -4.79
CA ARG A 281 -19.56 22.80 -5.52
C ARG A 281 -20.79 22.14 -4.90
N ARG A 282 -21.56 21.44 -5.76
CA ARG A 282 -22.68 20.61 -5.36
C ARG A 282 -22.79 19.40 -6.27
N LYS A 283 -23.00 18.21 -5.71
CA LYS A 283 -23.22 16.96 -6.43
C LYS A 283 -23.82 15.89 -5.52
N ASP A 284 -24.78 15.10 -6.01
CA ASP A 284 -25.31 13.90 -5.34
C ASP A 284 -25.71 14.11 -3.87
N GLY A 285 -26.41 15.22 -3.57
CA GLY A 285 -26.84 15.55 -2.20
C GLY A 285 -25.75 16.13 -1.29
N ILE A 286 -24.53 16.31 -1.79
CA ILE A 286 -23.41 16.94 -1.09
C ILE A 286 -23.21 18.37 -1.60
N ARG A 287 -23.01 19.31 -0.68
CA ARG A 287 -22.62 20.70 -0.94
C ARG A 287 -21.31 21.03 -0.23
N VAL A 288 -20.43 21.74 -0.93
CA VAL A 288 -19.15 22.20 -0.39
C VAL A 288 -19.08 23.72 -0.48
N PHE A 289 -18.80 24.35 0.65
CA PHE A 289 -18.73 25.79 0.84
C PHE A 289 -17.31 26.20 1.21
N LYS A 290 -16.90 27.38 0.75
CA LYS A 290 -15.71 28.09 1.19
C LYS A 290 -16.12 29.21 2.16
N GLU A 291 -15.38 29.35 3.24
CA GLU A 291 -15.56 30.47 4.15
C GLU A 291 -15.19 31.80 3.49
N ARG A 292 -16.03 32.81 3.67
CA ARG A 292 -15.76 34.19 3.24
C ARG A 292 -14.80 34.81 4.25
N SER A 293 -13.73 35.41 3.77
CA SER A 293 -12.84 36.19 4.62
C SER A 293 -13.63 37.35 5.23
N ALA A 294 -13.60 37.49 6.56
CA ALA A 294 -14.16 38.65 7.23
C ALA A 294 -13.45 39.91 6.71
N ALA A 295 -14.21 40.96 6.41
CA ALA A 295 -13.71 42.24 5.91
C ALA A 295 -13.01 43.07 7.00
N SER A 296 -12.15 42.45 7.81
CA SER A 296 -11.43 43.08 8.92
C SER A 296 -9.93 43.15 8.62
N GLY A 297 -9.51 44.26 7.98
CA GLY A 297 -8.15 44.80 8.00
C GLY A 297 -7.00 43.98 7.37
N PRO A 298 -5.92 44.61 6.88
CA PRO A 298 -4.85 43.95 6.14
C PRO A 298 -3.71 43.42 7.04
N THR A 299 -3.97 42.53 8.01
CA THR A 299 -2.87 42.10 8.92
C THR A 299 -2.73 40.61 9.27
N LEU A 300 -3.57 39.67 8.82
CA LEU A 300 -3.26 38.24 8.99
C LEU A 300 -3.71 37.39 7.79
N PRO A 301 -2.85 36.48 7.25
CA PRO A 301 -3.27 35.54 6.22
C PRO A 301 -4.35 34.61 6.78
N CYS A 302 -5.55 34.68 6.19
CA CYS A 302 -6.69 33.85 6.57
C CYS A 302 -6.50 32.45 5.99
N ILE A 303 -6.31 31.44 6.86
CA ILE A 303 -6.14 30.03 6.44
C ILE A 303 -7.39 29.60 5.65
N PRO A 304 -7.26 29.20 4.37
CA PRO A 304 -8.36 28.70 3.57
C PRO A 304 -9.16 27.59 4.26
N SER A 305 -10.47 27.72 4.19
CA SER A 305 -11.40 26.91 4.97
C SER A 305 -12.55 26.38 4.10
N LEU A 306 -12.87 25.10 4.27
CA LEU A 306 -14.00 24.42 3.63
C LEU A 306 -14.97 23.84 4.67
N LEU A 307 -16.26 23.87 4.31
CA LEU A 307 -17.35 23.21 4.99
C LEU A 307 -18.10 22.32 3.99
N LEU A 308 -18.40 21.09 4.38
CA LEU A 308 -19.24 20.17 3.63
C LEU A 308 -20.49 19.87 4.42
N LEU A 309 -21.64 19.92 3.75
CA LEU A 309 -22.94 19.51 4.28
C LEU A 309 -23.65 18.66 3.24
N GLY A 310 -24.22 17.53 3.66
CA GLY A 310 -25.03 16.71 2.77
C GLY A 310 -25.53 15.43 3.39
N THR A 311 -26.07 14.56 2.55
CA THR A 311 -26.54 13.23 2.95
C THR A 311 -26.16 12.19 1.91
N VAL A 312 -25.91 10.96 2.36
CA VAL A 312 -25.72 9.78 1.51
C VAL A 312 -26.75 8.70 1.89
N VAL A 313 -27.18 7.92 0.90
CA VAL A 313 -28.14 6.81 1.11
C VAL A 313 -27.34 5.56 1.50
N GLY A 314 -27.52 5.07 2.72
CA GLY A 314 -26.85 3.89 3.26
C GLY A 314 -26.84 3.86 4.79
N LYS A 315 -25.98 3.01 5.34
CA LYS A 315 -25.79 2.89 6.80
C LYS A 315 -24.51 3.57 7.25
N LEU A 316 -24.50 4.11 8.46
CA LEU A 316 -23.34 4.75 9.09
C LEU A 316 -22.14 3.80 9.12
N GLU A 317 -22.37 2.52 9.42
CA GLU A 317 -21.33 1.50 9.46
C GLU A 317 -20.70 1.24 8.09
N ASP A 318 -21.45 1.42 6.99
CA ASP A 318 -20.90 1.30 5.64
C ASP A 318 -19.94 2.46 5.33
N VAL A 319 -20.32 3.67 5.74
CA VAL A 319 -19.46 4.86 5.64
C VAL A 319 -18.18 4.67 6.45
N MET A 320 -18.31 4.19 7.69
CA MET A 320 -17.16 3.97 8.58
C MET A 320 -16.25 2.83 8.11
N PHE A 321 -16.80 1.81 7.45
CA PHE A 321 -16.01 0.72 6.85
C PHE A 321 -15.09 1.19 5.72
N VAL A 322 -15.42 2.31 5.08
CA VAL A 322 -14.54 2.96 4.09
C VAL A 322 -13.60 3.96 4.75
N ALA A 323 -14.10 4.76 5.69
CA ALA A 323 -13.34 5.81 6.35
C ALA A 323 -12.16 5.29 7.19
N ALA A 324 -12.32 4.16 7.90
CA ALA A 324 -11.32 3.66 8.84
C ALA A 324 -9.95 3.38 8.18
N ALA A 325 -9.95 2.83 6.96
CA ALA A 325 -8.80 2.50 6.11
C ALA A 325 -7.44 2.49 6.85
N ALA A 326 -7.24 1.51 7.73
CA ALA A 326 -6.19 1.50 8.77
C ALA A 326 -4.87 0.84 8.32
N THR A 327 -4.82 0.32 7.10
CA THR A 327 -3.68 -0.40 6.51
C THR A 327 -3.35 0.16 5.12
N ASP A 328 -2.12 -0.07 4.64
CA ASP A 328 -1.67 0.37 3.31
C ASP A 328 -2.61 -0.13 2.20
N GLU A 329 -3.02 -1.39 2.31
CA GLU A 329 -3.92 -2.05 1.37
C GLU A 329 -5.30 -1.41 1.36
N GLN A 330 -5.87 -1.15 2.55
CA GLN A 330 -7.17 -0.50 2.67
C GLN A 330 -7.11 0.95 2.16
N MET A 331 -6.03 1.70 2.43
CA MET A 331 -5.86 3.06 1.91
C MET A 331 -5.83 3.08 0.38
N LYS A 332 -5.04 2.20 -0.24
CA LYS A 332 -4.93 2.09 -1.70
C LYS A 332 -6.26 1.69 -2.34
N LEU A 333 -6.93 0.68 -1.76
CA LEU A 333 -8.24 0.21 -2.23
C LEU A 333 -9.29 1.32 -2.16
N THR A 334 -9.39 2.01 -1.01
CA THR A 334 -10.33 3.11 -0.79
C THR A 334 -10.06 4.25 -1.77
N SER A 335 -8.80 4.69 -1.90
CA SER A 335 -8.42 5.79 -2.82
C SER A 335 -8.76 5.46 -4.28
N LYS A 336 -8.45 4.22 -4.71
CA LYS A 336 -8.77 3.73 -6.06
C LYS A 336 -10.29 3.72 -6.31
N CYS A 337 -11.07 3.28 -5.32
CA CYS A 337 -12.52 3.21 -5.45
C CYS A 337 -13.15 4.60 -5.45
N LEU A 338 -12.75 5.49 -4.52
CA LEU A 338 -13.30 6.83 -4.38
C LEU A 338 -12.86 7.80 -5.49
N GLN A 339 -11.66 7.60 -6.03
CA GLN A 339 -11.00 8.53 -6.96
C GLN A 339 -10.91 9.94 -6.33
N ASP A 340 -10.34 9.98 -5.12
CA ASP A 340 -10.20 11.17 -4.27
C ASP A 340 -8.94 12.01 -4.57
N GLY A 341 -8.16 11.60 -5.59
CA GLY A 341 -6.94 12.29 -6.01
C GLY A 341 -5.68 11.82 -5.28
N VAL A 342 -5.78 10.86 -4.35
CA VAL A 342 -4.61 10.21 -3.75
C VAL A 342 -3.97 9.27 -4.77
N VAL A 343 -2.70 9.51 -5.08
CA VAL A 343 -1.88 8.74 -6.03
C VAL A 343 -1.09 7.65 -5.33
N ASP A 344 -0.55 7.96 -4.15
CA ASP A 344 0.16 6.99 -3.32
C ASP A 344 -0.07 7.29 -1.83
N SER A 345 0.05 6.26 -1.01
CA SER A 345 -0.25 6.37 0.41
C SER A 345 0.46 5.30 1.23
N LYS A 346 0.75 5.65 2.49
CA LYS A 346 1.35 4.74 3.45
C LYS A 346 0.89 5.03 4.88
N VAL A 347 0.53 3.99 5.62
CA VAL A 347 0.48 3.99 7.07
C VAL A 347 1.92 3.98 7.57
N VAL A 348 2.38 5.13 8.05
CA VAL A 348 3.74 5.31 8.52
C VAL A 348 3.91 4.69 9.90
N GLN A 349 2.92 4.85 10.78
CA GLN A 349 2.93 4.26 12.12
C GLN A 349 1.50 4.04 12.60
N SER A 350 1.20 2.85 13.12
CA SER A 350 -0.06 2.61 13.82
C SER A 350 0.13 2.87 15.31
N VAL A 351 -0.75 3.69 15.90
CA VAL A 351 -0.75 4.03 17.33
C VAL A 351 -1.89 3.31 18.04
N VAL A 352 -3.04 3.18 17.40
CA VAL A 352 -4.17 2.35 17.81
C VAL A 352 -4.60 1.55 16.59
N THR A 353 -4.53 0.22 16.71
CA THR A 353 -5.05 -0.70 15.70
C THR A 353 -6.52 -1.01 15.95
N PRO A 354 -7.32 -1.24 14.89
CA PRO A 354 -8.65 -1.82 15.03
C PRO A 354 -8.65 -3.12 15.84
N SER A 355 -9.69 -3.33 16.66
CA SER A 355 -9.94 -4.56 17.41
C SER A 355 -11.31 -5.16 17.07
N GLU A 356 -11.61 -6.39 17.50
CA GLU A 356 -12.92 -7.01 17.28
C GLU A 356 -14.07 -6.25 17.96
N GLU A 357 -13.81 -5.65 19.13
CA GLU A 357 -14.77 -4.83 19.86
C GLU A 357 -14.99 -3.48 19.18
N GLN A 358 -13.92 -2.91 18.63
CA GLN A 358 -13.93 -1.60 17.98
C GLN A 358 -13.28 -1.63 16.58
N PRO A 359 -13.93 -2.25 15.57
CA PRO A 359 -13.33 -2.50 14.25
C PRO A 359 -13.04 -1.25 13.41
N PHE A 360 -13.66 -0.12 13.75
CA PHE A 360 -13.45 1.15 13.07
C PHE A 360 -12.60 2.13 13.88
N ARG A 361 -12.10 1.72 15.06
CA ARG A 361 -11.24 2.56 15.89
C ARG A 361 -9.79 2.44 15.42
N HIS A 362 -9.24 3.54 14.96
CA HIS A 362 -7.85 3.62 14.53
C HIS A 362 -7.27 4.99 14.90
N VAL A 363 -5.98 5.00 15.25
CA VAL A 363 -5.16 6.21 15.33
C VAL A 363 -3.81 5.86 14.73
N GLY A 364 -3.31 6.66 13.79
CA GLY A 364 -2.02 6.40 13.16
C GLY A 364 -1.47 7.60 12.42
N VAL A 365 -0.18 7.58 12.14
CA VAL A 365 0.47 8.54 11.25
C VAL A 365 0.39 8.00 9.83
N LYS A 366 -0.18 8.79 8.93
CA LYS A 366 -0.35 8.45 7.51
C LYS A 366 0.34 9.48 6.63
N TRP A 367 0.94 8.98 5.54
CA TRP A 367 1.48 9.77 4.46
C TRP A 367 0.62 9.57 3.20
N ARG A 368 0.27 10.65 2.52
CA ARG A 368 -0.51 10.62 1.27
C ARG A 368 0.07 11.60 0.26
N LEU A 369 0.28 11.14 -0.97
CA LEU A 369 0.64 11.92 -2.14
C LEU A 369 -0.60 12.13 -3.02
N HIS A 370 -0.87 13.37 -3.39
CA HIS A 370 -1.97 13.74 -4.28
C HIS A 370 -1.47 14.09 -5.69
N ASP A 371 -2.38 13.98 -6.66
CA ASP A 371 -2.17 14.24 -8.09
C ASP A 371 -1.74 15.68 -8.43
N ASN A 372 -1.92 16.61 -7.50
CA ASN A 372 -1.47 18.00 -7.61
C ASN A 372 -0.01 18.21 -7.13
N ALA A 373 0.78 17.13 -7.07
CA ALA A 373 2.15 17.11 -6.58
C ALA A 373 2.30 17.65 -5.15
N ARG A 374 1.32 17.38 -4.28
CA ARG A 374 1.40 17.67 -2.85
C ARG A 374 1.33 16.43 -2.03
N ASP A 375 2.05 16.44 -0.93
CA ASP A 375 1.95 15.38 0.05
C ASP A 375 1.67 15.89 1.46
N TYR A 376 1.04 15.02 2.23
CA TYR A 376 0.57 15.29 3.59
C TYR A 376 1.09 14.21 4.51
N VAL A 377 1.56 14.62 5.67
CA VAL A 377 1.92 13.75 6.79
C VAL A 377 1.00 14.12 7.93
N SER A 378 0.09 13.23 8.30
CA SER A 378 -0.99 13.53 9.23
C SER A 378 -1.18 12.45 10.27
N VAL A 379 -1.62 12.86 11.46
CA VAL A 379 -2.29 11.95 12.39
C VAL A 379 -3.72 11.78 11.89
N ASP A 380 -4.10 10.54 11.65
CA ASP A 380 -5.42 10.14 11.20
C ASP A 380 -6.08 9.31 12.29
N ALA A 381 -7.33 9.65 12.62
CA ALA A 381 -8.11 8.97 13.63
C ALA A 381 -9.54 8.71 13.16
N THR A 382 -10.04 7.51 13.43
CA THR A 382 -11.43 7.13 13.11
C THR A 382 -12.07 6.40 14.27
N GLY A 383 -13.39 6.47 14.35
CA GLY A 383 -14.15 5.75 15.38
C GLY A 383 -15.58 6.25 15.52
N PHE A 384 -16.17 5.95 16.66
CA PHE A 384 -17.47 6.50 17.06
C PHE A 384 -17.33 7.39 18.29
N ALA A 385 -18.14 8.43 18.34
CA ALA A 385 -18.31 9.31 19.48
C ALA A 385 -19.81 9.51 19.76
N LEU A 386 -20.14 10.02 20.94
CA LEU A 386 -21.50 10.41 21.30
C LEU A 386 -21.64 11.93 21.20
N SER A 387 -22.74 12.38 20.60
CA SER A 387 -23.21 13.77 20.65
C SER A 387 -23.61 14.14 22.09
N CYS A 388 -23.71 15.43 22.39
CA CYS A 388 -24.30 15.93 23.63
C CYS A 388 -25.76 15.49 23.83
N LYS A 389 -26.44 15.10 22.74
CA LYS A 389 -27.80 14.54 22.74
C LYS A 389 -27.84 13.01 22.86
N GLY A 390 -26.69 12.35 23.04
CA GLY A 390 -26.57 10.89 23.09
C GLY A 390 -26.59 10.20 21.71
N GLU A 391 -26.60 10.96 20.61
CA GLU A 391 -26.60 10.41 19.25
C GLU A 391 -25.22 9.83 18.88
N ARG A 392 -25.20 8.67 18.22
CA ARG A 392 -23.95 8.03 17.76
C ARG A 392 -23.44 8.68 16.48
N LEU A 393 -22.25 9.27 16.55
CA LEU A 393 -21.54 9.90 15.44
C LEU A 393 -20.35 9.04 15.02
N GLY A 394 -20.22 8.75 13.73
CA GLY A 394 -18.96 8.27 13.17
C GLY A 394 -18.04 9.46 12.88
N TYR A 395 -16.75 9.35 13.18
CA TYR A 395 -15.78 10.42 12.89
C TYR A 395 -14.59 9.92 12.08
N SER A 396 -14.03 10.83 11.27
CA SER A 396 -12.75 10.65 10.58
C SER A 396 -11.98 11.97 10.61
N VAL A 397 -10.91 12.01 11.39
CA VAL A 397 -10.03 13.18 11.56
C VAL A 397 -8.72 12.91 10.86
N SER A 398 -8.18 13.95 10.23
CA SER A 398 -6.84 13.97 9.67
C SER A 398 -6.20 15.34 9.89
N HIS A 399 -5.11 15.37 10.65
CA HIS A 399 -4.43 16.60 11.01
C HIS A 399 -2.94 16.51 10.76
N SER A 400 -2.37 17.47 10.05
CA SER A 400 -0.96 17.44 9.66
C SER A 400 -0.05 17.61 10.87
N VAL A 401 0.97 16.76 10.95
CA VAL A 401 1.96 16.75 12.04
C VAL A 401 3.35 16.66 11.45
N ALA A 402 4.29 17.39 12.05
CA ALA A 402 5.65 17.47 11.55
C ALA A 402 6.57 16.48 12.26
N PHE A 403 7.12 15.52 11.50
CA PHE A 403 8.16 14.62 11.99
C PHE A 403 9.48 14.90 11.27
N SER A 404 10.52 15.26 12.03
CA SER A 404 11.89 15.41 11.48
C SER A 404 12.45 14.11 10.87
N GLN A 405 11.83 12.98 11.20
CA GLN A 405 12.17 11.67 10.67
C GLN A 405 11.73 11.49 9.21
N ILE A 406 10.64 12.15 8.80
CA ILE A 406 10.02 12.05 7.47
C ILE A 406 10.49 13.24 6.62
N PRO A 407 11.28 13.02 5.55
CA PRO A 407 11.82 14.11 4.74
C PRO A 407 10.74 14.78 3.91
N SER A 408 11.04 15.99 3.43
CA SER A 408 10.30 16.59 2.32
C SER A 408 10.79 16.04 0.97
N PHE A 409 9.89 16.06 -0.01
CA PHE A 409 10.18 15.64 -1.38
C PHE A 409 10.26 16.84 -2.34
N ASP A 410 10.54 18.05 -1.82
CA ASP A 410 10.58 19.29 -2.61
C ASP A 410 11.54 19.18 -3.82
N LYS A 411 12.64 18.42 -3.67
CA LYS A 411 13.63 18.16 -4.74
C LYS A 411 13.06 17.38 -5.93
N PHE A 412 11.93 16.71 -5.75
CA PHE A 412 11.21 15.98 -6.79
C PHE A 412 9.96 16.74 -7.27
N GLY A 413 9.83 18.03 -6.92
CA GLY A 413 8.68 18.85 -7.27
C GLY A 413 7.43 18.54 -6.45
N VAL A 414 7.56 17.80 -5.33
CA VAL A 414 6.44 17.49 -4.44
C VAL A 414 6.46 18.42 -3.23
N GLU A 415 5.41 19.23 -3.10
CA GLU A 415 5.27 20.21 -2.03
C GLU A 415 4.61 19.59 -0.78
N ARG A 416 5.32 19.62 0.37
CA ARG A 416 4.72 19.27 1.68
C ARG A 416 3.70 20.35 2.07
N ALA A 417 2.43 19.98 2.17
CA ALA A 417 1.35 20.86 2.57
C ALA A 417 0.75 20.44 3.92
N ASN A 418 0.07 21.39 4.59
CA ASN A 418 -0.59 21.15 5.86
C ASN A 418 -2.11 21.24 5.71
N MET A 419 -2.81 20.30 6.34
CA MET A 419 -4.27 20.30 6.44
C MET A 419 -4.73 19.87 7.84
N SER A 420 -5.92 20.32 8.21
CA SER A 420 -6.69 19.79 9.34
C SER A 420 -8.12 19.58 8.86
N VAL A 421 -8.57 18.33 8.77
CA VAL A 421 -9.88 17.94 8.27
C VAL A 421 -10.56 17.00 9.26
N CYS A 422 -11.81 17.28 9.60
CA CYS A 422 -12.66 16.37 10.35
C CYS A 422 -13.95 16.14 9.57
N CYS A 423 -14.31 14.87 9.39
CA CYS A 423 -15.60 14.44 8.89
C CYS A 423 -16.41 13.81 10.03
N LEU A 424 -17.67 14.22 10.17
CA LEU A 424 -18.65 13.62 11.07
C LEU A 424 -19.82 13.05 10.26
N PHE A 425 -20.26 11.86 10.67
CA PHE A 425 -21.30 11.10 10.01
C PHE A 425 -22.38 10.71 11.03
N HIS A 426 -23.64 10.99 10.71
CA HIS A 426 -24.77 10.76 11.61
C HIS A 426 -25.88 9.98 10.91
N GLN A 427 -26.34 8.88 11.49
CA GLN A 427 -27.48 8.11 10.95
C GLN A 427 -28.80 8.86 11.22
N LYS A 428 -29.29 9.62 10.24
CA LYS A 428 -30.50 10.45 10.39
C LYS A 428 -31.79 9.65 10.27
N THR A 429 -31.81 8.68 9.37
CA THR A 429 -32.88 7.67 9.20
C THR A 429 -32.23 6.31 8.99
N PRO A 430 -32.95 5.17 9.04
CA PRO A 430 -32.33 3.86 8.84
C PRO A 430 -31.57 3.69 7.50
N GLU A 431 -31.91 4.48 6.48
CA GLU A 431 -31.33 4.46 5.13
C GLU A 431 -30.53 5.72 4.78
N THR A 432 -30.46 6.73 5.66
CA THR A 432 -29.81 8.02 5.33
C THR A 432 -28.78 8.40 6.38
N VAL A 433 -27.55 8.65 5.92
CA VAL A 433 -26.46 9.19 6.72
C VAL A 433 -26.24 10.65 6.35
N GLN A 434 -26.32 11.53 7.34
CA GLN A 434 -25.90 12.92 7.22
C GLN A 434 -24.38 13.02 7.29
N CYS A 435 -23.81 13.84 6.43
CA CYS A 435 -22.37 14.09 6.34
C CYS A 435 -22.08 15.55 6.63
N TYR A 436 -21.14 15.76 7.55
CA TYR A 436 -20.52 17.04 7.85
C TYR A 436 -19.01 16.89 7.66
N ALA A 437 -18.36 17.88 7.06
CA ALA A 437 -16.91 17.97 7.15
C ALA A 437 -16.42 19.40 7.30
N ARG A 438 -15.38 19.61 8.09
CA ARG A 438 -14.71 20.90 8.28
C ARG A 438 -13.23 20.75 8.02
N GLY A 439 -12.68 21.63 7.20
CA GLY A 439 -11.31 21.52 6.70
C GLY A 439 -10.59 22.86 6.64
N PHE A 440 -9.34 22.87 7.06
CA PHE A 440 -8.43 24.01 7.01
C PHE A 440 -7.19 23.59 6.23
N PHE A 441 -6.74 24.44 5.31
CA PHE A 441 -5.65 24.10 4.40
C PHE A 441 -4.64 25.24 4.34
N ASP A 442 -3.40 24.94 4.68
CA ASP A 442 -2.30 25.87 4.57
C ASP A 442 -1.49 25.53 3.30
N PHE A 443 -1.62 26.41 2.33
CA PHE A 443 -0.89 26.39 1.06
C PHE A 443 0.13 27.51 1.11
N ARG A 444 1.41 27.20 0.93
CA ARG A 444 2.50 28.19 1.06
C ARG A 444 2.49 29.28 -0.04
N ASN A 445 1.66 29.14 -1.09
CA ASN A 445 1.62 30.04 -2.23
C ASN A 445 0.22 30.61 -2.49
N GLU A 446 0.00 31.87 -2.06
CA GLU A 446 -1.29 32.57 -2.14
C GLU A 446 -1.97 32.57 -3.52
N LEU A 447 -1.20 32.68 -4.61
CA LEU A 447 -1.73 32.71 -5.97
C LEU A 447 -2.38 31.38 -6.39
N LEU A 448 -1.91 30.26 -5.86
CA LEU A 448 -2.44 28.92 -6.15
C LEU A 448 -3.55 28.50 -5.18
N ASN A 449 -3.83 29.28 -4.14
CA ASN A 449 -4.79 28.93 -3.08
C ASN A 449 -6.20 28.75 -3.63
N ASN A 450 -6.64 29.63 -4.53
CA ASN A 450 -7.98 29.55 -5.09
C ASN A 450 -8.18 28.36 -6.05
N LEU A 451 -7.16 28.00 -6.84
CA LEU A 451 -7.23 26.80 -7.68
C LEU A 451 -7.19 25.53 -6.80
N SER A 452 -6.28 25.50 -5.83
CA SER A 452 -6.12 24.35 -4.91
C SER A 452 -7.36 24.11 -4.07
N ILE A 453 -7.98 25.16 -3.52
CA ILE A 453 -9.21 25.03 -2.73
C ILE A 453 -10.40 24.56 -3.59
N ASN A 454 -10.49 24.97 -4.86
CA ASN A 454 -11.52 24.49 -5.79
C ASN A 454 -11.31 23.01 -6.18
N ALA A 455 -10.06 22.58 -6.34
CA ALA A 455 -9.72 21.19 -6.58
C ALA A 455 -10.11 20.32 -5.37
N LEU A 456 -9.74 20.74 -4.15
CA LEU A 456 -10.13 20.06 -2.91
C LEU A 456 -11.65 20.02 -2.72
N ALA A 457 -12.35 21.12 -3.00
CA ALA A 457 -13.81 21.14 -2.94
C ALA A 457 -14.45 20.14 -3.92
N THR A 458 -13.81 19.89 -5.07
CA THR A 458 -14.24 18.86 -6.03
C THR A 458 -13.94 17.45 -5.53
N GLN A 459 -12.78 17.23 -4.89
CA GLN A 459 -12.43 15.95 -4.25
C GLN A 459 -13.38 15.61 -3.10
N TRP A 460 -13.82 16.59 -2.30
CA TRP A 460 -14.77 16.38 -1.21
C TRP A 460 -16.15 15.87 -1.67
N LEU A 461 -16.57 16.16 -2.90
CA LEU A 461 -17.80 15.59 -3.47
C LEU A 461 -17.75 14.05 -3.56
N ARG A 462 -16.55 13.43 -3.53
CA ARG A 462 -16.38 11.97 -3.57
C ARG A 462 -16.89 11.27 -2.31
N ILE A 463 -17.21 12.00 -1.23
CA ILE A 463 -17.91 11.45 -0.06
C ILE A 463 -19.23 10.76 -0.45
N SER A 464 -19.91 11.25 -1.50
CA SER A 464 -21.11 10.59 -2.07
C SER A 464 -20.90 9.13 -2.49
N ARG A 465 -19.64 8.72 -2.76
CA ARG A 465 -19.27 7.38 -3.22
C ARG A 465 -18.88 6.42 -2.10
N TYR A 466 -18.93 6.84 -0.83
CA TYR A 466 -18.53 5.99 0.30
C TYR A 466 -19.39 4.73 0.37
N VAL A 467 -20.70 4.84 0.20
CA VAL A 467 -21.59 3.67 0.25
C VAL A 467 -21.36 2.73 -0.95
N GLU A 468 -21.14 3.28 -2.15
CA GLU A 468 -20.76 2.49 -3.33
C GLU A 468 -19.43 1.74 -3.10
N CYS A 469 -18.46 2.41 -2.49
CA CYS A 469 -17.18 1.80 -2.12
C CYS A 469 -17.35 0.70 -1.06
N ALA A 470 -18.22 0.91 -0.07
CA ALA A 470 -18.55 -0.10 0.92
C ALA A 470 -19.18 -1.33 0.27
N GLU A 471 -20.16 -1.14 -0.62
CA GLU A 471 -20.77 -2.24 -1.39
C GLU A 471 -19.72 -3.03 -2.18
N MET A 472 -18.79 -2.35 -2.86
CA MET A 472 -17.69 -3.01 -3.57
C MET A 472 -16.81 -3.83 -2.62
N LYS A 473 -16.42 -3.28 -1.46
CA LYS A 473 -15.64 -4.01 -0.45
C LYS A 473 -16.37 -5.26 0.05
N LYS A 474 -17.66 -5.14 0.38
CA LYS A 474 -18.50 -6.27 0.81
C LYS A 474 -18.63 -7.34 -0.29
N LEU A 475 -18.71 -6.91 -1.54
CA LEU A 475 -18.78 -7.79 -2.71
C LEU A 475 -17.49 -8.60 -2.87
N VAL A 476 -16.32 -7.96 -2.68
CA VAL A 476 -15.02 -8.61 -2.70
C VAL A 476 -14.86 -9.59 -1.55
N TRP A 477 -15.22 -9.18 -0.33
CA TRP A 477 -15.22 -10.06 0.83
C TRP A 477 -16.05 -11.33 0.58
N ARG A 478 -17.27 -11.16 0.06
CA ARG A 478 -18.14 -12.31 -0.25
C ARG A 478 -17.57 -13.23 -1.34
N LEU A 479 -16.96 -12.65 -2.37
CA LEU A 479 -16.29 -13.43 -3.42
C LEU A 479 -15.11 -14.25 -2.88
N ARG A 480 -14.38 -13.71 -1.91
CA ARG A 480 -13.27 -14.41 -1.24
C ARG A 480 -13.77 -15.56 -0.39
N ASN A 481 -14.78 -15.33 0.42
CA ASN A 481 -15.36 -16.35 1.29
C ASN A 481 -15.90 -17.54 0.48
N ASP A 482 -16.63 -17.28 -0.61
CA ASP A 482 -17.12 -18.33 -1.53
C ASP A 482 -15.97 -19.10 -2.23
N SER A 483 -14.78 -18.51 -2.32
CA SER A 483 -13.60 -19.10 -2.97
C SER A 483 -12.61 -19.74 -1.97
N GLY A 484 -12.87 -19.65 -0.66
CA GLY A 484 -11.97 -20.11 0.40
C GLY A 484 -10.63 -19.34 0.44
N LEU A 485 -10.62 -18.08 0.00
CA LEU A 485 -9.43 -17.22 0.00
C LEU A 485 -9.41 -16.32 1.23
N PRO A 486 -8.23 -16.06 1.84
CA PRO A 486 -8.14 -15.19 3.02
C PRO A 486 -8.47 -13.73 2.68
N ALA A 487 -8.91 -12.96 3.68
CA ALA A 487 -9.38 -11.57 3.59
C ALA A 487 -8.39 -10.59 2.95
N ASN A 488 -7.09 -10.90 2.91
CA ASN A 488 -6.06 -10.10 2.22
C ASN A 488 -5.22 -10.90 1.21
N GLY A 489 -5.61 -12.14 0.91
CA GLY A 489 -4.91 -12.95 -0.08
C GLY A 489 -5.04 -12.38 -1.50
N PRO A 490 -4.05 -12.66 -2.38
CA PRO A 490 -4.20 -12.35 -3.79
C PRO A 490 -5.46 -13.02 -4.33
N MET A 491 -6.33 -12.23 -4.97
CA MET A 491 -7.52 -12.75 -5.63
C MET A 491 -7.27 -12.74 -7.13
N MET A 492 -7.26 -13.92 -7.75
CA MET A 492 -7.33 -14.02 -9.21
C MET A 492 -8.67 -13.46 -9.65
N ILE A 493 -8.68 -12.49 -10.55
CA ILE A 493 -9.95 -11.89 -10.98
C ILE A 493 -10.70 -12.83 -11.94
N GLU A 494 -10.05 -13.84 -12.51
CA GLU A 494 -10.60 -14.83 -13.46
C GLU A 494 -11.30 -16.02 -12.76
N PRO A 495 -12.25 -16.71 -13.42
CA PRO A 495 -13.03 -17.78 -12.80
C PRO A 495 -12.17 -19.03 -12.58
N ALA A 496 -12.18 -19.57 -11.36
CA ALA A 496 -11.81 -20.96 -11.10
C ALA A 496 -12.80 -21.89 -11.82
N GLU A 497 -12.57 -22.17 -13.11
CA GLU A 497 -13.37 -23.14 -13.88
C GLU A 497 -12.97 -24.59 -13.59
N GLN A 498 -11.92 -24.83 -12.80
CA GLN A 498 -11.36 -26.18 -12.62
C GLN A 498 -11.74 -26.91 -11.31
N ARG A 499 -12.49 -26.31 -10.37
CA ARG A 499 -12.98 -27.01 -9.16
C ARG A 499 -14.47 -27.41 -9.20
N ALA A 500 -15.22 -27.03 -10.24
CA ALA A 500 -16.66 -27.33 -10.34
C ALA A 500 -16.98 -28.75 -10.87
N LEU A 501 -15.99 -29.51 -11.31
CA LEU A 501 -16.19 -30.87 -11.85
C LEU A 501 -16.19 -31.98 -10.79
N GLU A 502 -15.82 -31.69 -9.54
CA GLU A 502 -15.77 -32.72 -8.47
C GLU A 502 -16.92 -32.65 -7.46
N ILE A 503 -17.53 -31.48 -7.24
CA ILE A 503 -18.66 -31.34 -6.28
C ILE A 503 -20.01 -31.70 -6.92
N SER A 504 -20.07 -31.86 -8.26
CA SER A 504 -21.29 -32.23 -8.99
C SER A 504 -21.42 -33.74 -9.28
N ARG A 505 -20.62 -34.61 -8.64
CA ARG A 505 -20.66 -36.08 -8.85
C ARG A 505 -21.34 -36.89 -7.74
N THR A 506 -21.89 -36.25 -6.70
CA THR A 506 -22.69 -36.94 -5.67
C THR A 506 -24.08 -36.33 -5.58
N ASP A 507 -24.83 -36.38 -6.67
CA ASP A 507 -26.28 -36.62 -6.65
C ASP A 507 -26.76 -36.72 -8.11
N LYS A 508 -26.72 -37.94 -8.64
CA LYS A 508 -27.46 -38.30 -9.84
C LYS A 508 -28.57 -39.27 -9.46
N SER A 509 -29.65 -38.74 -8.89
CA SER A 509 -30.96 -39.32 -9.12
C SER A 509 -31.45 -38.86 -10.50
N GLN A 510 -31.93 -39.83 -11.27
CA GLN A 510 -32.42 -39.67 -12.62
C GLN A 510 -33.60 -38.69 -12.67
N ASP A 511 -33.56 -37.70 -13.57
CA ASP A 511 -34.66 -37.54 -14.51
C ASP A 511 -34.20 -36.92 -15.83
N LYS A 512 -34.69 -37.49 -16.95
CA LYS A 512 -34.45 -37.02 -18.30
C LYS A 512 -35.58 -36.06 -18.66
N GLY A 513 -35.30 -34.76 -18.64
CA GLY A 513 -36.25 -33.73 -19.11
C GLY A 513 -35.49 -32.52 -19.67
N ASP A 514 -35.54 -32.37 -20.99
CA ASP A 514 -35.04 -31.24 -21.77
C ASP A 514 -35.54 -29.91 -21.18
N SER A 515 -34.67 -29.23 -20.41
CA SER A 515 -34.99 -27.97 -19.76
C SER A 515 -33.89 -26.98 -20.08
N THR A 516 -34.14 -26.12 -21.06
CA THR A 516 -33.40 -24.88 -21.26
C THR A 516 -33.21 -24.18 -19.91
N ALA A 517 -31.96 -24.11 -19.42
CA ALA A 517 -31.65 -23.55 -18.10
C ALA A 517 -32.13 -22.08 -18.02
N GLY A 518 -33.31 -21.89 -17.43
CA GLY A 518 -33.90 -20.59 -17.22
C GLY A 518 -33.08 -19.74 -16.24
N CYS A 519 -33.37 -18.44 -16.20
CA CYS A 519 -32.72 -17.51 -15.30
C CYS A 519 -32.99 -17.89 -13.83
N ALA A 520 -31.95 -18.05 -13.03
CA ALA A 520 -32.09 -18.43 -11.62
C ALA A 520 -32.77 -17.38 -10.73
N VAL A 521 -33.00 -16.17 -11.22
CA VAL A 521 -33.68 -15.10 -10.48
C VAL A 521 -35.16 -15.02 -10.85
N CYS A 522 -35.49 -14.99 -12.15
CA CYS A 522 -36.88 -14.78 -12.60
C CYS A 522 -37.54 -16.02 -13.19
N GLN A 523 -36.79 -17.09 -13.46
CA GLN A 523 -37.21 -18.37 -14.06
C GLN A 523 -37.86 -18.26 -15.46
N ARG A 524 -38.01 -17.06 -16.02
CA ARG A 524 -38.80 -16.79 -17.25
C ARG A 524 -38.00 -16.71 -18.54
N SER A 525 -36.70 -16.49 -18.47
CA SER A 525 -35.87 -16.20 -19.65
C SER A 525 -34.63 -17.06 -19.65
N LEU A 526 -34.08 -17.35 -20.84
CA LEU A 526 -32.78 -18.01 -20.97
C LEU A 526 -31.70 -17.20 -20.24
N GLY A 527 -30.86 -17.89 -19.47
CA GLY A 527 -29.70 -17.29 -18.84
C GLY A 527 -28.56 -17.14 -19.84
N PHE A 528 -28.08 -15.91 -20.05
CA PHE A 528 -26.98 -15.61 -20.99
C PHE A 528 -25.68 -15.19 -20.29
N SER A 529 -25.72 -15.02 -18.97
CA SER A 529 -24.56 -14.63 -18.17
C SER A 529 -24.53 -15.40 -16.85
N THR A 530 -23.37 -15.54 -16.25
CA THR A 530 -23.18 -16.29 -14.99
C THR A 530 -22.85 -15.34 -13.86
N CYS A 531 -23.59 -15.44 -12.75
CA CYS A 531 -23.29 -14.69 -11.52
C CYS A 531 -21.96 -15.18 -10.91
N LYS A 532 -21.04 -14.28 -10.55
CA LYS A 532 -19.74 -14.68 -9.97
C LYS A 532 -19.79 -15.12 -8.50
N ILE A 533 -20.89 -14.86 -7.78
CA ILE A 533 -21.14 -15.34 -6.42
C ILE A 533 -21.81 -16.71 -6.50
N CYS A 534 -23.12 -16.76 -6.77
CA CYS A 534 -23.88 -18.01 -6.75
C CYS A 534 -23.63 -18.96 -7.93
N ARG A 535 -22.86 -18.56 -8.94
CA ARG A 535 -22.56 -19.35 -10.16
C ARG A 535 -23.77 -19.74 -11.02
N CYS A 536 -24.96 -19.24 -10.71
CA CYS A 536 -26.16 -19.51 -11.51
C CYS A 536 -26.23 -18.66 -12.79
N SER A 537 -26.88 -19.22 -13.82
CA SER A 537 -27.20 -18.53 -15.06
C SER A 537 -28.31 -17.49 -14.87
N VAL A 538 -28.11 -16.29 -15.39
CA VAL A 538 -29.05 -15.16 -15.27
C VAL A 538 -29.22 -14.42 -16.60
N CYS A 539 -30.45 -13.98 -16.85
CA CYS A 539 -30.77 -13.15 -18.02
C CYS A 539 -30.24 -11.72 -17.82
N SER A 540 -30.19 -10.94 -18.91
CA SER A 540 -29.67 -9.57 -18.89
C SER A 540 -30.37 -8.67 -17.87
N GLY A 541 -31.70 -8.76 -17.75
CA GLY A 541 -32.50 -7.97 -16.80
C GLY A 541 -32.30 -8.35 -15.32
N CYS A 542 -31.82 -9.56 -15.04
CA CYS A 542 -31.48 -10.00 -13.68
C CYS A 542 -29.98 -9.95 -13.39
N SER A 543 -29.18 -9.43 -14.33
CA SER A 543 -27.73 -9.32 -14.23
C SER A 543 -27.31 -7.86 -14.04
N VAL A 544 -26.32 -7.62 -13.18
CA VAL A 544 -25.74 -6.30 -12.92
C VAL A 544 -24.23 -6.42 -13.00
N LYS A 545 -23.57 -5.49 -13.71
CA LYS A 545 -22.11 -5.38 -13.74
C LYS A 545 -21.65 -4.43 -12.65
N LYS A 546 -20.87 -4.92 -11.68
CA LYS A 546 -20.25 -4.11 -10.62
C LYS A 546 -18.73 -4.12 -10.77
N LEU A 547 -18.09 -3.01 -10.42
CA LEU A 547 -16.63 -2.94 -10.35
C LEU A 547 -16.16 -3.73 -9.12
N VAL A 548 -15.12 -4.53 -9.30
CA VAL A 548 -14.41 -5.23 -8.24
C VAL A 548 -12.96 -4.76 -8.27
N CYS A 549 -12.45 -4.33 -7.11
CA CYS A 549 -11.06 -3.90 -6.94
C CYS A 549 -10.37 -4.83 -5.93
N VAL A 550 -9.19 -5.36 -6.28
CA VAL A 550 -8.41 -6.25 -5.42
C VAL A 550 -6.93 -5.87 -5.49
N LEU A 551 -6.17 -6.19 -4.46
CA LEU A 551 -4.73 -6.02 -4.46
C LEU A 551 -4.08 -7.21 -5.19
N ALA A 552 -3.13 -6.92 -6.08
CA ALA A 552 -2.33 -7.94 -6.74
C ALA A 552 -1.41 -8.67 -5.74
N PRO A 553 -0.89 -9.87 -6.11
CA PRO A 553 0.05 -10.61 -5.27
C PRO A 553 1.35 -9.86 -4.92
N ASP A 554 1.69 -8.79 -5.66
CA ASP A 554 2.85 -7.94 -5.39
C ASP A 554 2.64 -6.96 -4.22
N CYS A 555 1.45 -6.96 -3.60
CA CYS A 555 1.00 -6.07 -2.54
C CYS A 555 1.12 -4.57 -2.87
N ARG A 556 1.21 -4.21 -4.15
CA ARG A 556 1.44 -2.85 -4.62
C ARG A 556 0.42 -2.40 -5.65
N THR A 557 0.08 -3.27 -6.58
CA THR A 557 -0.75 -2.93 -7.73
C THR A 557 -2.22 -3.19 -7.40
N MET A 558 -3.07 -2.17 -7.57
CA MET A 558 -4.53 -2.34 -7.50
C MET A 558 -5.05 -2.82 -8.84
N LEU A 559 -5.71 -3.97 -8.84
CA LEU A 559 -6.39 -4.53 -9.99
C LEU A 559 -7.87 -4.23 -9.91
N ASP A 560 -8.47 -3.81 -11.03
CA ASP A 560 -9.90 -3.57 -11.11
C ASP A 560 -10.51 -4.25 -12.35
N LYS A 561 -11.71 -4.80 -12.20
CA LYS A 561 -12.45 -5.41 -13.32
C LYS A 561 -13.94 -5.36 -13.06
N LYS A 562 -14.73 -5.08 -14.10
CA LYS A 562 -16.18 -5.23 -14.04
C LYS A 562 -16.55 -6.71 -14.08
N ARG A 563 -17.39 -7.13 -13.14
CA ARG A 563 -17.83 -8.52 -12.97
C ARG A 563 -19.37 -8.56 -12.94
N THR A 564 -19.94 -9.65 -13.44
CA THR A 564 -21.40 -9.83 -13.52
C THR A 564 -21.92 -10.57 -12.30
N PHE A 565 -22.96 -10.02 -11.68
CA PHE A 565 -23.63 -10.56 -10.52
C PHE A 565 -25.14 -10.59 -10.76
N CYS A 566 -25.86 -11.52 -10.14
CA CYS A 566 -27.31 -11.48 -10.15
C CYS A 566 -27.83 -10.42 -9.18
N THR A 567 -29.00 -9.86 -9.46
CA THR A 567 -29.65 -8.85 -8.60
C THR A 567 -29.88 -9.35 -7.17
N ALA A 568 -30.19 -10.64 -7.00
CA ALA A 568 -30.37 -11.26 -5.68
C ALA A 568 -29.08 -11.23 -4.84
N CYS A 569 -27.93 -11.64 -5.39
CA CYS A 569 -26.65 -11.60 -4.69
C CYS A 569 -26.23 -10.16 -4.36
N VAL A 570 -26.41 -9.22 -5.29
CA VAL A 570 -26.12 -7.79 -5.04
C VAL A 570 -26.99 -7.25 -3.90
N CYS A 571 -28.28 -7.57 -3.89
CA CYS A 571 -29.19 -7.15 -2.82
C CYS A 571 -28.78 -7.72 -1.46
N GLN A 572 -28.38 -8.99 -1.40
CA GLN A 572 -27.88 -9.60 -0.16
C GLN A 572 -26.58 -8.93 0.31
N VAL A 573 -25.63 -8.66 -0.58
CA VAL A 573 -24.38 -7.95 -0.26
C VAL A 573 -24.65 -6.55 0.29
N ALA A 574 -25.58 -5.81 -0.32
CA ALA A 574 -25.97 -4.49 0.17
C ALA A 574 -26.55 -4.55 1.59
N LYS A 575 -27.28 -5.62 1.93
CA LYS A 575 -27.88 -5.85 3.25
C LYS A 575 -26.89 -6.37 4.30
N SER A 576 -25.77 -6.97 3.90
CA SER A 576 -24.74 -7.48 4.82
C SER A 576 -24.21 -6.37 5.74
N ALA A 577 -24.00 -6.69 7.02
CA ALA A 577 -23.53 -5.74 8.01
C ALA A 577 -22.02 -5.49 7.85
N ALA A 578 -21.64 -4.24 7.54
CA ALA A 578 -20.23 -3.88 7.41
C ALA A 578 -19.44 -4.09 8.71
N LEU A 579 -20.08 -3.89 9.87
CA LEU A 579 -19.45 -4.16 11.16
C LEU A 579 -19.05 -5.63 11.31
N ALA A 580 -19.92 -6.57 10.94
CA ALA A 580 -19.61 -8.00 11.02
C ALA A 580 -18.46 -8.38 10.09
N ILE A 581 -18.48 -7.86 8.86
CA ILE A 581 -17.40 -8.09 7.88
C ILE A 581 -16.07 -7.51 8.38
N ALA A 582 -16.09 -6.33 8.99
CA ALA A 582 -14.86 -5.75 9.55
C ALA A 582 -14.29 -6.55 10.72
N LYS A 583 -15.14 -7.16 11.55
CA LYS A 583 -14.70 -8.09 12.61
C LYS A 583 -14.07 -9.33 12.03
N ASP A 584 -14.71 -9.92 11.02
CA ASP A 584 -14.21 -11.08 10.30
C ASP A 584 -12.84 -10.81 9.65
N GLU A 585 -12.69 -9.67 8.97
CA GLU A 585 -11.39 -9.23 8.42
C GLU A 585 -10.29 -9.03 9.47
N ILE A 586 -10.65 -8.73 10.73
CA ILE A 586 -9.70 -8.58 11.85
C ILE A 586 -9.35 -9.95 12.42
N HIS A 587 -10.34 -10.82 12.59
CA HIS A 587 -10.17 -12.17 13.12
C HIS A 587 -9.20 -12.99 12.26
N GLU A 588 -9.37 -12.96 10.93
CA GLU A 588 -8.48 -13.66 9.99
C GLU A 588 -7.02 -13.13 9.97
N ARG A 589 -6.75 -11.97 10.58
CA ARG A 589 -5.40 -11.39 10.65
C ARG A 589 -4.64 -11.77 11.93
N GLN A 590 -5.33 -12.27 12.95
CA GLN A 590 -4.66 -12.73 14.15
C GLN A 590 -3.93 -14.05 13.85
N PRO A 591 -2.68 -14.25 14.31
CA PRO A 591 -2.07 -15.56 14.25
C PRO A 591 -2.99 -16.54 14.98
N GLN A 592 -3.39 -17.63 14.32
CA GLN A 592 -3.96 -18.75 15.04
C GLN A 592 -2.85 -19.29 15.95
N ASP A 593 -2.92 -18.98 17.24
CA ASP A 593 -2.12 -19.68 18.24
C ASP A 593 -2.62 -21.13 18.21
N ASP A 594 -1.86 -22.01 17.55
CA ASP A 594 -2.05 -23.45 17.62
C ASP A 594 -1.82 -23.88 19.09
N GLU A 595 -2.89 -23.88 19.88
CA GLU A 595 -2.99 -24.68 21.10
C GLU A 595 -3.01 -26.16 20.70
N SER A 596 -1.85 -26.68 20.32
CA SER A 596 -1.62 -28.12 20.20
C SER A 596 -0.21 -28.45 20.67
N ASP A 597 0.00 -28.31 21.98
CA ASP A 597 0.99 -29.09 22.73
C ASP A 597 0.60 -29.09 24.21
N ALA A 598 -0.49 -29.81 24.50
CA ALA A 598 -0.76 -30.35 25.82
C ALA A 598 -1.49 -31.68 25.63
N HIS A 599 -0.72 -32.75 25.40
CA HIS A 599 -0.92 -34.06 26.02
C HIS A 599 0.31 -34.96 25.85
#